data_AF-A0A6P2AVJ8-F1
#
_entry.id   AF-A0A6P2AVJ8-F1
#
_cell.length_a   1.000
_cell.length_b   1.000
_cell.length_c   1.000
_cell.angle_alpha   90.00
_cell.angle_beta   90.00
_cell.angle_gamma   90.00
#
_symmetry.space_group_name_H-M   'P 1'
#
loop_
_entity.id
_entity.type
_entity.pdbx_description
1 polymer ?
#
loop_
_entity_poly.entity_id
_entity_poly.type
_entity_poly.pdbx_seq_one_letter_code
_entity_poly.pdbx_strand_id
1 'polypeptide(L)'
;MEQTEITALGQSLRQIDQTLLNREGASGVERIWYQGGEPYFDLFVEVSNGHIEWFQMTLRGRSLSWYHQGDRWQTGTTNELRTDDVAFYPASKIIESDQRTDLPFFQLVEAILATRAGDPIFDQILSLFHARV
;
A
#
# COMPACT_ATOMS: atom_id res chain seq x y z
N MET A 1 -5.18 -3.82 17.69
CA MET A 1 -3.70 -3.82 17.58
C MET A 1 -3.19 -2.75 18.53
N GLU A 2 -2.13 -3.02 19.28
CA GLU A 2 -1.63 -2.05 20.27
C GLU A 2 -1.03 -0.82 19.56
N GLN A 3 -1.19 0.37 20.15
CA GLN A 3 -0.70 1.62 19.55
C GLN A 3 0.82 1.58 19.27
N THR A 4 1.58 0.90 20.14
CA THR A 4 3.02 0.69 19.96
C THR A 4 3.33 -0.10 18.70
N GLU A 5 2.51 -1.11 18.37
CA GLU A 5 2.69 -1.93 17.16
C GLU A 5 2.37 -1.11 15.90
N ILE A 6 1.30 -0.30 15.94
CA ILE A 6 0.95 0.63 14.84
C ILE A 6 2.13 1.57 14.54
N THR A 7 2.67 2.20 15.58
CA THR A 7 3.83 3.10 15.46
C THR A 7 5.07 2.38 14.94
N ALA A 8 5.34 1.17 15.43
CA ALA A 8 6.48 0.38 14.95
C ALA A 8 6.35 0.03 13.47
N LEU A 9 5.15 -0.37 13.01
CA LEU A 9 4.89 -0.65 11.60
C LEU A 9 5.12 0.60 10.75
N GLY A 10 4.52 1.74 11.09
CA GLY A 10 4.69 2.96 10.32
C GLY A 10 6.15 3.44 10.26
N GLN A 11 6.89 3.35 11.37
CA GLN A 11 8.32 3.69 11.40
C GLN A 11 9.22 2.72 10.62
N SER A 12 8.75 1.49 10.40
CA SER A 12 9.49 0.50 9.64
C SER A 12 9.47 0.74 8.13
N LEU A 13 8.51 1.55 7.62
CA LEU A 13 8.42 1.89 6.20
C LEU A 13 9.63 2.73 5.77
N ARG A 14 10.42 2.19 4.85
CA ARG A 14 11.57 2.86 4.25
C ARG A 14 11.37 2.96 2.75
N GLN A 15 11.53 4.17 2.22
CA GLN A 15 11.53 4.37 0.77
C GLN A 15 12.69 3.62 0.15
N ILE A 16 12.40 2.77 -0.83
CA ILE A 16 13.41 2.08 -1.62
C ILE A 16 13.95 3.03 -2.69
N ASP A 17 15.26 2.95 -2.94
CA ASP A 17 15.91 3.75 -3.95
C ASP A 17 15.25 3.54 -5.32
N GLN A 18 14.68 4.62 -5.86
CA GLN A 18 13.96 4.61 -7.12
C GLN A 18 14.85 4.29 -8.32
N THR A 19 16.18 4.35 -8.19
CA THR A 19 17.10 3.89 -9.25
C THR A 19 17.05 2.37 -9.47
N LEU A 20 16.53 1.62 -8.48
CA LEU A 20 16.29 0.18 -8.57
C LEU A 20 14.94 -0.18 -9.20
N LEU A 21 14.01 0.78 -9.22
CA LEU A 21 12.73 0.63 -9.90
C LEU A 21 12.95 1.05 -11.35
N ASN A 22 12.73 0.12 -12.29
CA ASN A 22 12.93 0.37 -13.72
C ASN A 22 12.34 1.74 -14.10
N ARG A 23 13.22 2.66 -14.50
CA ARG A 23 12.85 3.86 -15.24
C ARG A 23 12.41 3.42 -16.62
N GLU A 24 11.23 2.82 -16.73
CA GLU A 24 10.50 2.78 -17.99
C GLU A 24 10.06 4.22 -18.27
N GLY A 25 11.02 5.01 -18.77
CA GLY A 25 10.80 6.36 -19.21
C GLY A 25 9.82 6.35 -20.37
N ALA A 26 8.62 6.91 -20.16
CA ALA A 26 7.79 7.55 -21.18
C ALA A 26 6.45 8.11 -20.65
N SER A 27 5.96 7.75 -19.46
CA SER A 27 4.55 7.99 -19.11
C SER A 27 4.26 9.23 -18.23
N GLY A 28 5.27 9.92 -17.70
CA GLY A 28 5.04 11.01 -16.75
C GLY A 28 4.44 10.54 -15.41
N VAL A 29 4.53 9.24 -15.13
CA VAL A 29 4.12 8.61 -13.86
C VAL A 29 5.37 8.18 -13.11
N GLU A 30 5.55 8.68 -11.90
CA GLU A 30 6.58 8.28 -10.95
C GLU A 30 6.04 7.18 -10.04
N ARG A 31 6.78 6.08 -9.90
CA ARG A 31 6.44 5.02 -8.95
C ARG A 31 7.33 5.09 -7.73
N ILE A 32 6.72 5.24 -6.57
CA ILE A 32 7.36 5.28 -5.26
C ILE A 32 7.06 3.96 -4.55
N TRP A 33 8.08 3.40 -3.89
CA TRP A 33 7.95 2.18 -3.11
C TRP A 33 8.50 2.40 -1.71
N TYR A 34 7.70 2.08 -0.71
CA TYR A 34 8.14 1.94 0.67
C TYR A 34 8.06 0.47 1.08
N GLN A 35 9.16 -0.06 1.58
CA GLN A 35 9.24 -1.41 2.13
C GLN A 35 9.16 -1.33 3.66
N GLY A 36 8.28 -2.14 4.25
CA GLY A 36 8.16 -2.30 5.68
C GLY A 36 9.20 -3.25 6.27
N GLY A 37 9.34 -3.26 7.59
CA GLY A 37 10.32 -4.09 8.29
C GLY A 37 9.93 -5.57 8.44
N GLU A 38 8.69 -5.93 8.10
CA GLU A 38 8.19 -7.31 8.14
C GLU A 38 7.87 -7.83 6.72
N PRO A 39 7.91 -9.15 6.50
CA PRO A 39 7.55 -9.73 5.20
C PRO A 39 6.14 -9.36 4.77
N TYR A 40 5.95 -9.18 3.46
CA TYR A 40 4.66 -8.85 2.84
C TYR A 40 4.04 -7.54 3.36
N PHE A 41 4.91 -6.61 3.78
CA PHE A 41 4.54 -5.24 4.12
C PHE A 41 5.19 -4.25 3.16
N ASP A 42 4.38 -3.72 2.24
CA ASP A 42 4.84 -2.80 1.21
C ASP A 42 3.77 -1.73 0.97
N LEU A 43 4.20 -0.53 0.59
CA LEU A 43 3.36 0.54 0.07
C LEU A 43 3.92 0.99 -1.27
N PHE A 44 3.13 0.80 -2.33
CA PHE A 44 3.41 1.36 -3.65
C PHE A 44 2.51 2.56 -3.89
N VAL A 45 3.06 3.60 -4.50
CA VAL A 45 2.35 4.82 -4.86
C VAL A 45 2.75 5.19 -6.30
N GLU A 46 1.78 5.47 -7.14
CA GLU A 46 1.98 6.04 -8.47
C GLU A 46 1.52 7.50 -8.45
N VAL A 47 2.42 8.38 -8.86
CA VAL A 47 2.22 9.83 -8.84
C VAL A 47 2.37 10.37 -10.27
N SER A 48 1.39 11.13 -10.75
CA SER A 48 1.48 11.86 -12.01
C SER A 48 1.25 13.35 -11.78
N ASN A 49 2.10 14.19 -12.36
CA ASN A 49 2.02 15.65 -12.19
C ASN A 49 1.92 16.12 -10.73
N GLY A 50 2.53 15.39 -9.79
CA GLY A 50 2.51 15.68 -8.36
C GLY A 50 1.27 15.20 -7.60
N HIS A 51 0.35 14.50 -8.26
CA HIS A 51 -0.86 13.93 -7.69
C HIS A 51 -0.80 12.40 -7.65
N ILE A 52 -1.32 11.79 -6.58
CA ILE A 52 -1.46 10.34 -6.50
C ILE A 52 -2.54 9.89 -7.49
N GLU A 53 -2.16 9.00 -8.41
CA GLU A 53 -3.08 8.32 -9.34
C GLU A 53 -3.53 6.98 -8.78
N TRP A 54 -2.65 6.32 -8.03
CA TRP A 54 -2.91 5.02 -7.43
C TRP A 54 -2.01 4.78 -6.23
N PHE A 55 -2.50 4.03 -5.25
CA PHE A 55 -1.61 3.39 -4.28
C PHE A 55 -2.13 2.03 -3.85
N GLN A 56 -1.23 1.22 -3.32
CA GLN A 56 -1.56 -0.03 -2.66
C GLN A 56 -0.63 -0.27 -1.49
N MET A 57 -1.22 -0.50 -0.32
CA MET A 57 -0.53 -1.06 0.82
C MET A 57 -0.86 -2.54 0.95
N THR A 58 0.14 -3.39 1.16
CA THR A 58 -0.09 -4.77 1.62
C THR A 58 0.47 -4.95 3.01
N LEU A 59 -0.21 -5.74 3.83
CA LEU A 59 0.21 -6.06 5.19
C LEU A 59 -0.38 -7.41 5.59
N ARG A 60 0.49 -8.37 5.92
CA ARG A 60 0.11 -9.68 6.49
C ARG A 60 -0.99 -10.38 5.69
N GLY A 61 -0.79 -10.53 4.39
CA GLY A 61 -1.71 -11.25 3.53
C GLY A 61 -2.94 -10.45 3.08
N ARG A 62 -3.03 -9.17 3.45
CA ARG A 62 -4.13 -8.27 3.08
C ARG A 62 -3.61 -7.10 2.27
N SER A 63 -4.50 -6.47 1.52
CA SER A 63 -4.20 -5.32 0.68
C SER A 63 -5.29 -4.26 0.78
N LEU A 64 -4.88 -2.99 0.73
CA LEU A 64 -5.76 -1.85 0.56
C LEU A 64 -5.22 -1.04 -0.59
N SER A 65 -6.07 -0.81 -1.59
CA SER A 65 -5.72 -0.01 -2.76
C SER A 65 -6.73 1.11 -2.96
N TRP A 66 -6.23 2.20 -3.52
CA TRP A 66 -7.05 3.30 -4.01
C TRP A 66 -6.66 3.64 -5.44
N TYR A 67 -7.67 3.96 -6.25
CA TYR A 67 -7.53 4.35 -7.66
C TYR A 67 -8.19 5.70 -7.87
N HIS A 68 -7.47 6.66 -8.44
CA HIS A 68 -8.00 7.99 -8.74
C HIS A 68 -9.19 7.91 -9.69
N GLN A 69 -9.09 7.07 -10.73
CA GLN A 69 -10.19 6.86 -11.67
C GLN A 69 -11.40 6.22 -10.97
N GLY A 70 -12.41 7.03 -10.71
CA GLY A 70 -13.64 6.62 -10.02
C GLY A 70 -13.56 6.63 -8.50
N ASP A 71 -12.50 7.25 -7.93
CA ASP A 71 -12.29 7.42 -6.48
C ASP A 71 -12.57 6.12 -5.69
N ARG A 72 -11.94 5.03 -6.16
CA ARG A 72 -12.33 3.68 -5.74
C ARG A 72 -11.36 3.13 -4.71
N TRP A 73 -11.91 2.80 -3.54
CA TRP A 73 -11.24 2.00 -2.52
C TRP A 73 -11.54 0.52 -2.69
N GLN A 74 -10.52 -0.33 -2.52
CA GLN A 74 -10.65 -1.78 -2.60
C GLN A 74 -9.75 -2.43 -1.56
N THR A 75 -10.33 -3.29 -0.71
CA THR A 75 -9.55 -4.24 0.10
C THR A 75 -9.47 -5.58 -0.61
N GLY A 76 -8.49 -6.39 -0.25
CA GLY A 76 -8.36 -7.74 -0.77
C GLY A 76 -7.38 -8.59 0.02
N THR A 77 -7.33 -9.87 -0.31
CA THR A 77 -6.36 -10.82 0.26
C THR A 77 -5.32 -11.19 -0.79
N THR A 78 -4.09 -11.43 -0.33
CA THR A 78 -2.99 -11.84 -1.19
C THR A 78 -2.74 -13.34 -1.03
N ASN A 79 -2.31 -14.02 -2.09
CA ASN A 79 -1.86 -15.41 -2.01
C ASN A 79 -0.53 -15.61 -1.27
N GLU A 80 0.12 -14.55 -0.79
CA GLU A 80 1.47 -14.57 -0.19
C GLU A 80 1.59 -15.44 1.07
N LEU A 81 0.47 -15.73 1.75
CA LEU A 81 0.43 -16.60 2.94
C LEU A 81 -0.08 -18.02 2.65
N ARG A 82 -0.38 -18.35 1.40
CA ARG A 82 -0.88 -19.67 0.99
C ARG A 82 0.28 -20.66 0.91
N THR A 83 0.24 -21.68 1.76
CA THR A 83 1.25 -22.75 1.84
C THR A 83 0.83 -24.03 1.12
N ASP A 84 -0.39 -24.04 0.57
CA ASP A 84 -1.08 -25.18 -0.04
C ASP A 84 -0.64 -25.47 -1.48
N ASP A 85 0.01 -24.53 -2.18
CA ASP A 85 0.46 -24.67 -3.58
C ASP A 85 2.00 -24.72 -3.69
N VAL A 86 2.60 -25.82 -3.21
CA VAL A 86 4.06 -26.06 -3.26
C VAL A 86 4.54 -26.47 -4.66
N ALA A 87 3.63 -26.72 -5.62
CA ALA A 87 3.97 -27.34 -6.90
C ALA A 87 4.50 -26.37 -7.97
N PHE A 88 4.14 -25.09 -7.90
CA PHE A 88 4.64 -24.07 -8.83
C PHE A 88 4.70 -22.75 -8.07
N TYR A 89 5.89 -22.21 -7.88
CA TYR A 89 6.08 -20.82 -7.44
C TYR A 89 6.14 -19.92 -8.69
N PRO A 90 5.02 -19.43 -9.26
CA PRO A 90 5.12 -18.22 -10.05
C PRO A 90 5.45 -17.10 -9.07
N ALA A 91 6.50 -16.33 -9.35
CA ALA A 91 6.91 -15.15 -8.59
C ALA A 91 5.89 -13.97 -8.69
N SER A 92 4.61 -14.28 -8.83
CA SER A 92 3.52 -13.34 -9.03
C SER A 92 2.63 -13.27 -7.80
N LYS A 93 2.58 -12.09 -7.18
CA LYS A 93 1.59 -11.74 -6.16
C LYS A 93 0.22 -11.62 -6.83
N ILE A 94 -0.76 -12.37 -6.33
CA ILE A 94 -2.16 -12.30 -6.76
C ILE A 94 -2.94 -11.63 -5.64
N ILE A 95 -3.78 -10.66 -6.00
CA ILE A 95 -4.69 -9.97 -5.08
C ILE A 95 -6.11 -10.29 -5.46
N GLU A 96 -6.81 -10.95 -4.55
CA GLU A 96 -8.23 -11.24 -4.66
C GLU A 96 -9.01 -10.11 -3.96
N SER A 97 -9.78 -9.36 -4.74
CA SER A 97 -10.58 -8.25 -4.21
C SER A 97 -11.71 -8.76 -3.32
N ASP A 98 -11.85 -8.16 -2.14
CA ASP A 98 -12.96 -8.46 -1.25
C ASP A 98 -14.29 -7.98 -1.86
N GLN A 99 -15.36 -8.74 -1.63
CA GLN A 99 -16.72 -8.34 -2.03
C GLN A 99 -17.23 -7.13 -1.24
N ARG A 100 -16.68 -6.89 -0.04
CA ARG A 100 -16.98 -5.75 0.84
C ARG A 100 -15.69 -5.25 1.44
N THR A 101 -15.57 -3.93 1.60
CA THR A 101 -14.42 -3.31 2.25
C THR A 101 -14.24 -3.87 3.67
N ASP A 102 -13.05 -4.40 3.97
CA ASP A 102 -12.61 -4.71 5.33
C ASP A 102 -12.35 -3.40 6.08
N LEU A 103 -13.38 -2.90 6.78
CA LEU A 103 -13.30 -1.65 7.54
C LEU A 103 -12.24 -1.68 8.66
N PRO A 104 -12.13 -2.76 9.47
CA PRO A 104 -11.04 -2.88 10.43
C PRO A 104 -9.65 -2.75 9.79
N PHE A 105 -9.43 -3.38 8.65
CA PHE A 105 -8.15 -3.26 7.93
C PHE A 105 -7.95 -1.87 7.35
N PHE A 106 -9.00 -1.26 6.79
CA PHE A 106 -8.97 0.11 6.30
C PHE A 106 -8.51 1.11 7.38
N GLN A 107 -9.11 1.06 8.56
CA GLN A 107 -8.76 1.91 9.71
C GLN A 107 -7.36 1.62 10.23
N LEU A 108 -6.92 0.36 10.18
CA LEU A 108 -5.56 -0.02 10.54
C LEU A 108 -4.53 0.63 9.61
N VAL A 109 -4.78 0.60 8.29
CA VAL A 109 -3.90 1.25 7.31
C VAL A 109 -3.82 2.75 7.56
N GLU A 110 -4.97 3.40 7.73
CA GLU A 110 -5.02 4.84 8.05
C GLU A 110 -4.19 5.16 9.30
N ALA A 111 -4.35 4.38 10.38
CA ALA A 111 -3.61 4.58 11.62
C ALA A 111 -2.09 4.39 11.45
N ILE A 112 -1.65 3.42 10.64
CA ILE A 112 -0.22 3.19 10.33
C ILE A 112 0.34 4.36 9.54
N LEU A 113 -0.36 4.83 8.50
CA LEU A 113 0.09 5.95 7.67
C LEU A 113 0.12 7.26 8.48
N ALA A 114 -0.82 7.45 9.40
CA ALA A 114 -0.88 8.62 10.27
C ALA A 114 0.36 8.77 11.18
N THR A 115 1.06 7.69 11.51
CA THR A 115 2.30 7.78 12.31
C THR A 115 3.48 8.38 11.53
N ARG A 116 3.30 8.61 10.23
CA ARG A 116 4.26 9.20 9.30
C ARG A 116 3.82 10.57 8.80
N ALA A 117 2.82 11.18 9.44
CA ALA A 117 2.37 12.53 9.10
C ALA A 117 3.52 13.54 9.07
N GLY A 118 3.48 14.48 8.12
CA GLY A 118 4.55 15.41 7.79
C GLY A 118 5.47 14.93 6.65
N ASP A 119 5.37 13.66 6.25
CA ASP A 119 5.97 13.17 5.00
C ASP A 119 5.01 13.47 3.82
N PRO A 120 5.44 14.19 2.76
CA PRO A 120 4.54 14.69 1.72
C PRO A 120 3.68 13.63 1.05
N ILE A 121 4.21 12.42 0.81
CA ILE A 121 3.44 11.34 0.19
C ILE A 121 2.41 10.78 1.14
N PHE A 122 2.76 10.60 2.41
CA PHE A 122 1.84 10.10 3.44
C PHE A 122 0.73 11.12 3.71
N ASP A 123 1.06 12.41 3.77
CA ASP A 123 0.08 13.48 3.93
C ASP A 123 -0.93 13.52 2.76
N GLN A 124 -0.45 13.33 1.53
CA GLN A 124 -1.34 13.21 0.37
C GLN A 124 -2.26 11.99 0.48
N ILE A 125 -1.75 10.82 0.86
CA ILE A 125 -2.58 9.62 1.06
C ILE A 125 -3.62 9.86 2.16
N LEU A 126 -3.22 10.41 3.31
CA LEU A 126 -4.12 10.69 4.43
C LEU A 126 -5.24 11.66 4.05
N SER A 127 -4.97 12.62 3.16
CA SER A 127 -6.00 13.52 2.64
C SER A 127 -7.12 12.78 1.88
N LEU A 128 -6.79 11.67 1.21
CA LEU A 128 -7.77 10.83 0.51
C LEU A 128 -8.69 10.10 1.50
N PHE A 129 -8.16 9.67 2.65
CA PHE A 129 -8.97 9.07 3.72
C PHE A 129 -9.99 10.07 4.27
N HIS A 130 -9.55 11.31 4.53
CA HIS A 130 -10.42 12.36 5.08
C HIS A 130 -11.49 12.83 4.09
N ALA A 131 -11.20 12.83 2.78
CA ALA A 131 -12.15 13.24 1.74
C ALA A 131 -13.36 12.30 1.58
N ARG A 132 -13.33 11.12 2.21
CA ARG A 132 -14.42 10.13 2.17
C ARG A 132 -15.53 10.41 3.20
N VAL A 133 -15.30 11.31 4.16
CA VAL A 133 -16.25 11.69 5.23
C VAL A 133 -17.13 12.85 4.77
#